data_AF-A0A2V7JEB7-F1
#
_entry.id   AF-A0A2V7JEB7-F1
#
_cell.length_a   1.000
_cell.length_b   1.000
_cell.length_c   1.000
_cell.angle_alpha   90.00
_cell.angle_beta   90.00
_cell.angle_gamma   90.00
#
_symmetry.space_group_name_H-M   'P 1'
#
loop_
_entity.id
_entity.type
_entity.pdbx_description
1 polymer ?
#
loop_
_entity_poly.entity_id
_entity_poly.type
_entity_poly.pdbx_seq_one_letter_code
_entity_poly.pdbx_strand_id
1 'polypeptide(L)' 'KIMNEIESEFDGVVKEILAQTAHPVEYGQVLFRIDPNG' A
#
# COMPACT_ATOMS: atom_id res chain seq x y z
N LYS A 1 10.86 -5.97 -13.95
CA LYS A 1 9.90 -5.15 -13.18
C LYS A 1 10.66 -4.59 -12.00
N ILE A 2 10.69 -3.27 -11.82
CA ILE A 2 11.33 -2.67 -10.66
C ILE A 2 10.35 -2.80 -9.49
N MET A 3 10.82 -3.30 -8.35
CA MET A 3 10.03 -3.42 -7.12
C MET A 3 10.50 -2.33 -6.17
N ASN A 4 9.98 -1.12 -6.38
CA ASN A 4 10.32 -0.01 -5.50
C ASN A 4 9.75 -0.26 -4.10
N GLU A 5 10.52 0.13 -3.10
CA GLU A 5 10.00 0.28 -1.75
C GLU A 5 9.02 1.46 -1.75
N ILE A 6 7.86 1.27 -1.13
CA ILE A 6 6.84 2.29 -0.95
C ILE A 6 6.61 2.40 0.55
N GLU A 7 7.08 3.49 1.14
CA GLU A 7 6.88 3.80 2.55
C GLU A 7 5.50 4.42 2.77
N SER A 8 4.86 4.10 3.89
CA SER A 8 3.62 4.76 4.29
C SER A 8 3.93 6.15 4.84
N GLU A 9 3.16 7.14 4.41
CA GLU A 9 3.21 8.49 4.99
C GLU A 9 2.46 8.60 6.33
N PHE A 10 1.71 7.57 6.71
CA PHE A 10 0.87 7.54 7.90
C PHE A 10 1.19 6.35 8.80
N ASP A 11 1.21 6.61 10.11
CA ASP A 11 1.18 5.58 11.15
C ASP A 11 -0.25 5.03 11.32
N GLY A 12 -0.37 3.76 11.68
CA GLY A 12 -1.67 3.14 11.95
C GLY A 12 -1.70 1.62 11.75
N VAL A 13 -2.92 1.07 11.66
CA VAL A 13 -3.16 -0.36 11.44
C VAL A 13 -3.66 -0.60 10.02
N VAL A 14 -3.03 -1.53 9.30
CA VAL A 14 -3.48 -1.96 7.97
C VAL A 14 -4.80 -2.72 8.10
N LYS A 15 -5.89 -2.16 7.59
CA LYS A 15 -7.22 -2.81 7.58
C LYS A 15 -7.45 -3.64 6.32
N GLU A 16 -6.92 -3.21 5.18
CA GLU A 16 -7.08 -3.89 3.89
C GLU A 16 -5.80 -3.86 3.04
N ILE A 17 -5.52 -4.95 2.35
CA ILE A 17 -4.45 -5.10 1.34
C ILE A 17 -5.13 -5.25 -0.02
N LEU A 18 -4.93 -4.29 -0.91
CA LEU A 18 -5.56 -4.24 -2.24
C LEU A 18 -4.56 -4.61 -3.36
N ALA A 19 -3.26 -4.48 -3.08
CA ALA A 19 -2.20 -4.89 -4.00
C ALA A 19 -2.01 -6.40 -4.01
N GLN A 20 -1.55 -6.94 -5.15
CA GLN A 20 -1.18 -8.35 -5.28
C GLN A 20 0.32 -8.50 -5.52
N THR A 21 0.93 -9.50 -4.89
CA THR A 21 2.35 -9.82 -5.05
C THR A 21 2.69 -10.08 -6.52
N ALA A 22 3.85 -9.57 -6.97
CA ALA A 22 4.38 -9.71 -8.34
C ALA A 22 3.52 -9.08 -9.46
N HIS A 23 2.47 -8.35 -9.12
CA HIS A 23 1.66 -7.58 -10.06
C HIS A 23 2.18 -6.14 -10.18
N PRO A 24 2.21 -5.57 -11.41
CA PRO A 24 2.58 -4.17 -11.59
C PRO A 24 1.54 -3.27 -10.92
N VAL A 25 1.99 -2.10 -10.44
CA VAL A 25 1.13 -1.06 -9.88
C VAL A 25 1.20 0.19 -10.76
N GLU A 26 0.09 0.93 -10.84
CA GLU A 26 0.00 2.17 -11.59
C GLU A 26 0.09 3.40 -10.66
N TYR A 27 0.43 4.55 -11.24
CA TYR A 27 0.45 5.80 -10.48
C TYR A 27 -0.95 6.14 -9.96
N GLY A 28 -1.05 6.43 -8.66
CA GLY A 28 -2.32 6.70 -7.99
C GLY A 28 -3.14 5.45 -7.63
N GLN A 29 -2.65 4.25 -7.92
CA GLN A 29 -3.32 3.03 -7.49
C GLN A 29 -3.29 2.89 -5.96
N VAL A 30 -4.45 2.58 -5.38
CA VAL A 30 -4.56 2.31 -3.95
C VAL A 30 -3.97 0.93 -3.64
N LEU A 31 -3.00 0.87 -2.73
CA LEU A 31 -2.31 -0.37 -2.36
C LEU A 31 -2.81 -0.94 -1.02
N PHE A 32 -2.99 -0.06 -0.03
CA PHE A 32 -3.38 -0.41 1.33
C PHE A 32 -4.37 0.62 1.88
N ARG A 33 -5.22 0.18 2.81
CA ARG A 33 -6.05 1.09 3.63
C ARG A 33 -5.58 1.02 5.06
N ILE A 34 -5.22 2.18 5.60
CA ILE A 34 -4.66 2.34 6.94
C ILE A 34 -5.68 3.06 7.81
N ASP A 35 -5.91 2.54 9.01
CA ASP A 35 -6.65 3.23 10.06
C ASP A 35 -5.65 3.92 11.01
N PRO A 36 -5.57 5.25 11.00
CA PRO A 36 -4.63 6.00 11.84
C PRO A 36 -5.03 5.99 13.32
N ASN A 37 -6.26 5.60 13.67
CA ASN A 37 -6.74 5.61 15.05
C ASN A 37 -6.60 4.25 15.77
N GLY A 38 -6.32 3.18 15.02
CA GLY A 38 -6.08 1.82 15.55
C GLY A 38 -7.30 1.12 16.10
#